data_AF-A0A4Q6AK12-F1
#
_entry.id   AF-A0A4Q6AK12-F1
#
_cell.length_a   1.000
_cell.length_b   1.000
_cell.length_c   1.000
_cell.angle_alpha   90.00
_cell.angle_beta   90.00
_cell.angle_gamma   90.00
#
_symmetry.space_group_name_H-M   'P 1'
#
loop_
_entity.id
_entity.type
_entity.pdbx_description
1 polymer ?
#
loop_
_entity_poly.entity_id
_entity_poly.type
_entity_poly.pdbx_seq_one_letter_code
_entity_poly.pdbx_strand_id
1 'polypeptide(L)'
;MIDHTGIIVADPAKSRAFYEKALKPIGYSVLIEVPKEHTAGATVLGYGAKGKADFWVASGSPNKPALHVAFRVETRAEVDAFHKAALAA
;
A
#
# COMPACT_ATOMS: atom_id res chain seq x y z
N MET A 1 -11.27 15.22 -4.71
CA MET A 1 -11.39 13.74 -4.71
C MET A 1 -10.07 13.20 -5.21
N ILE A 2 -9.42 12.32 -4.45
CA ILE A 2 -8.15 11.68 -4.87
C ILE A 2 -8.54 10.37 -5.54
N ASP A 3 -8.13 10.17 -6.80
CA ASP A 3 -8.39 8.90 -7.50
C ASP A 3 -7.46 7.79 -7.01
N HIS A 4 -6.17 8.12 -6.87
CA HIS A 4 -5.13 7.27 -6.31
C HIS A 4 -3.95 8.13 -5.80
N THR A 5 -3.09 7.55 -4.97
CA THR A 5 -1.82 8.14 -4.55
C THR A 5 -0.77 7.04 -4.36
N GLY A 6 0.46 7.40 -4.00
CA GLY A 6 1.50 6.41 -3.76
C GLY A 6 2.72 6.92 -3.01
N ILE A 7 3.57 5.98 -2.64
CA ILE A 7 4.83 6.21 -1.93
C ILE A 7 5.97 5.48 -2.63
N ILE A 8 7.19 5.98 -2.40
CA ILE A 8 8.42 5.31 -2.81
C ILE A 8 9.05 4.66 -1.58
N VAL A 9 9.44 3.39 -1.71
CA VAL A 9 10.02 2.59 -0.64
C VAL A 9 11.39 2.04 -1.04
N ALA A 10 12.29 1.90 -0.06
CA ALA A 10 13.63 1.40 -0.32
C ALA A 10 13.66 -0.12 -0.56
N ASP A 11 12.81 -0.87 0.14
CA ASP A 11 12.75 -2.33 0.10
C ASP A 11 11.31 -2.78 -0.23
N PRO A 12 11.01 -3.04 -1.51
CA PRO A 12 9.67 -3.42 -1.94
C PRO A 12 9.22 -4.78 -1.37
N ALA A 13 10.15 -5.69 -1.03
CA ALA A 13 9.80 -6.99 -0.47
C ALA A 13 9.33 -6.85 0.98
N LYS A 14 10.06 -6.08 1.80
CA LYS A 14 9.61 -5.75 3.16
C LYS A 14 8.33 -4.95 3.16
N SER A 15 8.23 -3.94 2.29
CA SER A 15 7.01 -3.14 2.18
C SER A 15 5.82 -3.97 1.72
N ARG A 16 6.00 -4.93 0.78
CA ARG A 16 4.93 -5.86 0.39
C ARG A 16 4.44 -6.69 1.56
N ALA A 17 5.35 -7.35 2.28
CA ALA A 17 4.99 -8.16 3.45
C ALA A 17 4.25 -7.34 4.52
N PHE A 18 4.67 -6.09 4.74
CA PHE A 18 4.00 -5.17 5.64
C PHE A 18 2.60 -4.80 5.16
N TYR A 19 2.47 -4.24 3.96
CA TYR A 19 1.20 -3.69 3.46
C TYR A 19 0.16 -4.77 3.17
N GLU A 20 0.55 -5.96 2.71
CA GLU A 20 -0.37 -7.09 2.56
C GLU A 20 -0.98 -7.49 3.91
N LYS A 21 -0.21 -7.50 5.00
CA LYS A 21 -0.75 -7.81 6.33
C LYS A 21 -1.55 -6.65 6.92
N ALA A 22 -0.98 -5.44 6.88
CA ALA A 22 -1.56 -4.26 7.50
C ALA A 22 -2.90 -3.87 6.86
N LEU A 23 -3.02 -3.94 5.52
CA LEU A 23 -4.19 -3.48 4.79
C LEU A 23 -5.28 -4.56 4.61
N LYS A 24 -4.95 -5.84 4.79
CA LYS A 24 -5.92 -6.94 4.67
C LYS A 24 -7.19 -6.78 5.52
N PRO A 25 -7.15 -6.34 6.79
CA PRO A 25 -8.35 -6.17 7.61
C PRO A 25 -9.34 -5.14 7.07
N ILE A 26 -8.87 -4.19 6.27
CA ILE A 26 -9.69 -3.14 5.65
C ILE A 26 -10.06 -3.46 4.21
N GLY A 27 -9.89 -4.73 3.80
CA GLY A 27 -10.32 -5.26 2.51
C GLY A 27 -9.38 -4.96 1.34
N TYR A 28 -8.18 -4.46 1.62
CA TYR A 28 -7.17 -4.17 0.62
C TYR A 28 -6.29 -5.40 0.33
N SER A 29 -5.90 -5.53 -0.93
CA SER A 29 -4.91 -6.51 -1.39
C SER A 29 -4.07 -5.92 -2.52
N VAL A 30 -2.98 -6.59 -2.92
CA VAL A 30 -2.32 -6.27 -4.19
C VAL A 30 -3.27 -6.66 -5.32
N LEU A 31 -3.69 -5.68 -6.12
CA LEU A 31 -4.54 -5.88 -7.28
C LEU A 31 -3.74 -5.80 -8.59
N ILE A 32 -2.65 -5.03 -8.57
CA ILE A 32 -1.80 -4.80 -9.75
C ILE A 32 -0.34 -4.94 -9.33
N GLU A 33 0.43 -5.70 -10.10
CA GLU A 33 1.89 -5.68 -10.09
C GLU A 33 2.34 -5.30 -11.51
N VAL A 34 2.96 -4.13 -11.66
CA VAL A 34 3.32 -3.61 -12.99
C VAL A 34 4.57 -4.36 -13.49
N PRO A 35 4.55 -4.90 -14.72
CA PRO A 35 5.72 -5.54 -15.30
C PRO A 35 6.93 -4.59 -15.34
N LYS A 36 8.12 -5.12 -14.99
CA LYS A 36 9.35 -4.31 -14.80
C LYS A 36 9.82 -3.61 -16.06
N GLU A 37 9.50 -4.16 -17.23
CA GLU A 37 9.72 -3.54 -18.53
C GLU A 37 8.99 -2.20 -18.71
N HIS A 38 7.92 -1.97 -17.95
CA HIS A 38 7.15 -0.73 -17.98
C HIS A 38 7.54 0.26 -16.87
N THR A 39 8.47 -0.11 -15.99
CA THR A 39 8.84 0.68 -14.80
C THR A 39 10.34 0.96 -14.70
N ALA A 40 11.09 0.75 -15.79
CA ALA A 40 12.55 0.85 -15.80
C ALA A 40 13.21 -0.03 -14.72
N GLY A 41 12.66 -1.23 -14.47
CA GLY A 41 13.19 -2.20 -13.51
C GLY A 41 12.65 -2.06 -12.08
N ALA A 42 11.89 -1.02 -11.76
CA ALA A 42 11.32 -0.82 -10.43
C ALA A 42 10.17 -1.79 -10.13
N THR A 43 10.06 -2.27 -8.89
CA THR A 43 8.85 -2.95 -8.43
C THR A 43 7.77 -1.91 -8.16
N VAL A 44 6.59 -2.08 -8.76
CA VAL A 44 5.43 -1.20 -8.55
C VAL A 44 4.19 -2.03 -8.24
N LEU A 45 3.63 -1.85 -7.05
CA LEU A 45 2.49 -2.58 -6.53
C LEU A 45 1.30 -1.63 -6.33
N GLY A 46 0.17 -1.94 -6.95
CA GLY A 46 -1.10 -1.26 -6.75
C GLY A 46 -1.98 -2.02 -5.77
N TYR A 47 -2.16 -1.46 -4.57
CA TYR A 47 -3.08 -1.94 -3.56
C TYR A 47 -4.45 -1.31 -3.74
N GLY A 48 -5.48 -2.08 -3.42
CA GLY A 48 -6.85 -1.58 -3.48
C GLY A 48 -7.87 -2.51 -2.88
N ALA A 49 -9.08 -1.99 -2.70
CA ALA A 49 -10.26 -2.74 -2.30
C ALA A 49 -11.32 -2.69 -3.41
N LYS A 50 -12.23 -3.69 -3.42
CA LYS A 50 -13.37 -3.74 -4.35
C LYS A 50 -12.96 -3.62 -5.84
N GLY A 51 -11.81 -4.19 -6.20
CA GLY A 51 -11.33 -4.26 -7.59
C GLY A 51 -10.73 -2.96 -8.13
N LYS A 52 -10.54 -1.92 -7.32
CA LYS A 52 -9.90 -0.67 -7.73
C LYS A 52 -8.60 -0.44 -6.95
N ALA A 53 -7.47 -0.39 -7.64
CA ALA A 53 -6.20 0.02 -7.05
C ALA A 53 -6.17 1.55 -6.88
N ASP A 54 -5.87 2.00 -5.66
CA ASP A 54 -5.79 3.43 -5.32
C ASP A 54 -4.59 3.81 -4.44
N PHE A 55 -3.81 2.83 -3.95
CA PHE A 55 -2.58 3.06 -3.21
C PHE A 55 -1.40 2.34 -3.87
N TRP A 56 -0.43 3.10 -4.35
CA TRP A 56 0.71 2.59 -5.12
C TRP A 56 2.00 2.61 -4.29
N VAL A 57 2.76 1.52 -4.35
CA VAL A 57 4.07 1.40 -3.70
C VAL A 57 5.11 1.08 -4.77
N ALA A 58 6.03 2.02 -5.01
CA ALA A 58 7.11 1.87 -5.97
C ALA A 58 8.47 1.74 -5.26
N SER A 59 9.36 0.89 -5.76
CA SER A 59 10.73 0.80 -5.24
C SER A 59 11.57 1.98 -5.71
N GLY A 60 12.38 2.57 -4.83
CA GLY A 60 13.32 3.64 -5.16
C GLY A 60 13.82 4.40 -3.93
N SER A 61 14.29 5.63 -4.14
CA SER A 61 14.66 6.54 -3.05
C SER A 61 13.42 7.00 -2.28
N PRO A 62 13.28 6.70 -0.97
CA PRO A 62 12.08 7.04 -0.23
C PRO A 62 11.77 8.53 -0.19
N ASN A 63 10.48 8.87 -0.12
CA ASN A 63 10.03 10.26 -0.06
C ASN A 63 10.64 11.01 1.14
N LYS A 64 11.09 12.25 0.91
CA LYS A 64 11.53 13.20 1.94
C LYS A 64 10.89 14.57 1.69
N PRO A 65 10.10 15.12 2.63
CA PRO A 65 9.71 14.52 3.92
C PRO A 65 8.87 13.25 3.76
N ALA A 66 8.72 12.50 4.86
CA ALA A 66 7.85 11.33 4.90
C ALA A 66 6.40 11.74 4.56
N LEU A 67 5.71 10.88 3.81
CA LEU A 67 4.33 11.11 3.42
C LEU A 67 3.35 10.57 4.47
N HIS A 68 2.22 11.24 4.61
CA HIS A 68 1.08 10.77 5.38
C HIS A 68 -0.03 10.32 4.43
N VAL A 69 -0.46 9.07 4.56
CA VAL A 69 -1.57 8.48 3.80
C VAL A 69 -2.55 7.91 4.80
N ALA A 70 -3.83 8.27 4.65
CA ALA A 70 -4.91 7.80 5.51
C ALA A 70 -5.92 6.98 4.69
N PHE A 71 -6.25 5.79 5.17
CA PHE A 71 -7.26 4.92 4.57
C PHE A 71 -8.59 5.10 5.29
N ARG A 72 -9.66 5.36 4.53
CA ARG A 72 -10.99 5.53 5.11
C ARG A 72 -11.66 4.18 5.30
N VAL A 73 -12.22 3.98 6.49
CA VAL A 73 -13.01 2.82 6.89
C VAL A 73 -14.31 3.31 7.55
N GLU A 74 -15.30 2.43 7.69
CA GLU A 74 -16.63 2.82 8.14
C GLU A 74 -16.78 2.69 9.67
N THR A 75 -15.93 1.88 10.31
CA THR A 75 -16.05 1.56 11.74
C THR A 75 -14.73 1.70 12.49
N ARG A 76 -14.82 1.95 13.81
CA ARG A 76 -13.65 1.93 14.70
C ARG A 76 -13.03 0.53 14.83
N ALA A 77 -13.84 -0.52 14.73
CA ALA A 77 -13.36 -1.90 14.77
C ALA A 77 -12.39 -2.20 13.61
N GLU A 78 -12.65 -1.65 12.42
CA GLU A 78 -11.73 -1.76 11.28
C GLU A 78 -10.41 -1.00 11.53
N VAL A 79 -10.47 0.16 12.19
CA VAL A 79 -9.27 0.90 12.62
C VAL A 79 -8.43 0.04 13.58
N ASP A 80 -9.06 -0.55 14.59
CA ASP A 80 -8.37 -1.39 15.57
C ASP A 80 -7.77 -2.65 14.91
N ALA A 81 -8.50 -3.27 13.98
CA ALA A 81 -8.03 -4.43 13.24
C ALA A 81 -6.84 -4.10 12.33
N PHE A 82 -6.91 -2.98 11.59
CA PHE A 82 -5.80 -2.44 10.81
C PHE A 82 -4.57 -2.18 11.68
N HIS A 83 -4.75 -1.49 12.81
CA HIS A 83 -3.66 -1.13 13.71
C HIS A 83 -2.99 -2.38 14.31
N LYS A 84 -3.78 -3.34 14.81
CA LYS A 84 -3.25 -4.60 15.35
C LYS A 84 -2.50 -5.41 14.29
N ALA A 85 -3.03 -5.48 13.07
CA ALA A 85 -2.37 -6.20 11.98
C ALA A 85 -1.05 -5.52 11.56
N ALA A 86 -1.02 -4.18 11.50
CA ALA A 86 0.18 -3.42 11.17
C ALA A 86 1.29 -3.57 12.21
N LEU A 87 0.95 -3.57 13.51
CA LEU A 87 1.93 -3.80 14.57
C LEU A 87 2.52 -5.21 14.58
N ALA A 88 1.78 -6.20 14.09
CA ALA A 88 2.21 -7.60 14.01
C ALA A 88 2.87 -7.97 12.67
N ALA A 89 3.01 -7.01 11.75
CA ALA A 89 3.40 -7.25 10.36
C ALA A 89 4.90 -7.49 10.18
#